data_AF-A0A7V5UED9-F1
#
_entry.id   AF-A0A7V5UED9-F1
#
_cell.length_a   1.000
_cell.length_b   1.000
_cell.length_c   1.000
_cell.angle_alpha   90.00
_cell.angle_beta   90.00
_cell.angle_gamma   90.00
#
_symmetry.space_group_name_H-M   'P 1'
#
loop_
_entity.id
_entity.type
_entity.pdbx_description
1 polymer ?
#
loop_
_entity_poly.entity_id
_entity_poly.type
_entity_poly.pdbx_seq_one_letter_code
_entity_poly.pdbx_strand_id
1 'polypeptide(L)'
;MRELSQRAVTGRRNLIFGVILFAFVFLIFGFVRLQVVNRDRYEQQSLNNTIRAIMIYPVRGLIKDRNQRILVENRPAFSVAVIPKTVSDSTLNYLAARFDLDLTKLKQKIKRNFGFRPLVIAHDVPDEILIELEERKLDFPGVLTLVDSKRYYPPGVRSPHIFGNIGEVSQVEQLVNPVYKAGDLVGKNGLEKNYDLVLRGTKGVRYLKVDANGRELGDYDPDRNLPPIHGNDLYLYMDYELQSFADSLFEDKRGALVA
;
A
#
# COMPACT_ATOMS: atom_id res chain seq x y z
N MET A 1 58.47 44.18 39.93
CA MET A 1 58.16 43.82 38.51
C MET A 1 57.54 42.41 38.34
N ARG A 2 57.81 41.41 39.19
CA ARG A 2 57.19 40.07 39.09
C ARG A 2 55.69 40.00 39.44
N GLU A 3 55.20 40.82 40.37
CA GLU A 3 53.78 40.81 40.77
C GLU A 3 52.81 41.42 39.74
N LEU A 4 53.24 42.45 39.01
CA LEU A 4 52.43 43.08 37.95
C LEU A 4 52.23 42.14 36.74
N SER A 5 53.25 41.32 36.43
CA SER A 5 53.17 40.28 35.41
C SER A 5 52.21 39.14 35.80
N GLN A 6 52.20 38.72 37.07
CA GLN A 6 51.28 37.68 37.55
C GLN A 6 49.81 38.14 37.56
N ARG A 7 49.53 39.42 37.88
CA ARG A 7 48.17 39.99 37.81
C ARG A 7 47.64 40.06 36.36
N ALA A 8 48.48 40.43 35.40
CA ALA A 8 48.10 40.47 33.98
C ALA A 8 47.80 39.08 33.40
N VAL A 9 48.61 38.06 33.78
CA VAL A 9 48.38 36.66 33.37
C VAL A 9 47.10 36.10 34.00
N THR A 10 46.83 36.44 35.27
CA THR A 10 45.60 36.02 35.97
C THR A 10 44.34 36.67 35.40
N GLY A 11 44.40 37.95 35.02
CA GLY A 11 43.29 38.65 34.37
C GLY A 11 42.94 38.07 32.99
N ARG A 12 43.95 37.78 32.15
CA ARG A 12 43.75 37.14 30.84
C ARG A 12 43.19 35.72 30.98
N ARG A 13 43.66 34.96 31.97
CA ARG A 13 43.13 33.63 32.30
C ARG A 13 41.65 33.70 32.68
N ASN A 14 41.26 34.61 33.56
CA ASN A 14 39.87 34.76 34.00
C ASN A 14 38.95 35.22 32.87
N LEU A 15 39.43 36.07 31.95
CA LEU A 15 38.71 36.46 30.74
C LEU A 15 38.44 35.25 29.84
N ILE A 16 39.46 34.41 29.58
CA ILE A 16 39.33 33.19 28.77
C ILE A 16 38.34 32.22 29.42
N PHE A 17 38.42 32.01 30.74
CA PHE A 17 37.45 31.20 31.47
C PHE A 17 36.02 31.76 31.37
N GLY A 18 35.85 33.08 31.44
CA GLY A 18 34.54 33.73 31.28
C GLY A 18 33.93 33.51 29.89
N VAL A 19 34.74 33.63 28.84
CA VAL A 19 34.30 33.37 27.45
C VAL A 19 33.94 31.90 27.24
N ILE A 20 34.75 30.97 27.76
CA ILE A 20 34.46 29.53 27.69
C ILE A 20 33.17 29.21 28.46
N LEU A 21 33.00 29.75 29.67
CA LEU A 21 31.79 29.54 30.47
C LEU A 21 30.55 30.08 29.75
N PHE A 22 30.64 31.27 29.17
CA PHE A 22 29.56 31.86 28.39
C PHE A 22 29.20 31.01 27.16
N ALA A 23 30.21 30.49 26.44
CA ALA A 23 29.99 29.58 25.32
C ALA A 23 29.28 28.28 25.77
N PHE A 24 29.66 27.70 26.92
CA PHE A 24 28.98 26.54 27.48
C PHE A 24 27.54 26.84 27.89
N VAL A 25 27.28 27.98 28.52
CA VAL A 25 25.92 28.41 28.87
C VAL A 25 25.06 28.59 27.62
N PHE A 26 25.62 29.17 26.56
CA PHE A 26 24.95 29.31 25.26
C PHE A 26 24.64 27.95 24.62
N LEU A 27 25.59 27.00 24.65
CA LEU A 27 25.38 25.64 24.16
C LEU A 27 24.33 24.88 24.98
N ILE A 28 24.34 25.01 26.31
CA ILE A 28 23.33 24.41 27.20
C ILE A 28 21.95 24.99 26.88
N PHE A 29 21.85 26.30 26.68
CA PHE A 29 20.59 26.93 26.30
C PHE A 29 20.09 26.41 24.93
N GLY A 30 20.98 26.28 23.95
CA GLY A 30 20.68 25.67 22.66
C GLY A 30 20.20 24.22 22.80
N PHE A 31 20.85 23.43 23.66
CA PHE A 31 20.49 22.04 23.94
C PHE A 31 19.12 21.92 24.62
N VAL A 32 18.86 22.71 25.66
CA VAL A 32 17.56 22.72 26.35
C VAL A 32 16.45 23.15 25.40
N ARG A 33 16.71 24.14 24.52
CA ARG A 33 15.75 24.55 23.49
C ARG A 33 15.42 23.40 22.53
N LEU A 34 16.43 22.66 22.06
CA LEU A 34 16.20 21.50 21.19
C LEU A 34 15.47 20.36 21.91
N GLN A 35 15.83 20.08 23.16
CA GLN A 35 15.36 18.90 23.90
C GLN A 35 14.01 19.09 24.58
N VAL A 36 13.64 20.32 24.96
CA VAL A 36 12.39 20.63 25.69
C VAL A 36 11.37 21.31 24.78
N VAL A 37 11.77 22.36 24.05
CA VAL A 37 10.82 23.15 23.23
C VAL A 37 10.44 22.42 21.94
N ASN A 38 11.39 21.71 21.34
CA ASN A 38 11.15 20.99 20.08
C ASN A 38 10.91 19.48 20.27
N ARG A 39 10.83 18.98 21.51
CA ARG A 39 10.64 17.56 21.81
C ARG A 39 9.46 16.98 21.03
N ASP A 40 8.30 17.58 21.19
CA ASP A 40 7.05 17.09 20.59
C ASP A 40 7.12 17.10 19.06
N ARG A 41 7.80 18.10 18.48
CA ARG A 41 8.00 18.21 17.04
C ARG A 41 8.91 17.11 16.50
N TYR A 42 10.02 16.81 17.17
CA TYR A 42 10.95 15.77 16.75
C TYR A 42 10.42 14.37 17.05
N GLU A 43 9.65 14.21 18.13
CA GLU A 43 8.96 12.97 18.47
C GLU A 43 7.90 12.65 17.41
N GLN A 44 7.07 13.62 17.00
CA GLN A 44 6.12 13.42 15.90
C GLN A 44 6.82 13.17 14.55
N GLN A 45 7.94 13.82 14.27
CA GLN A 45 8.73 13.53 13.07
C GLN A 45 9.32 12.11 13.09
N SER A 46 9.78 11.64 14.25
CA SER A 46 10.25 10.27 14.43
C SER A 46 9.11 9.28 14.26
N LEU A 47 7.95 9.52 14.87
CA LEU A 47 6.76 8.65 14.73
C LEU A 47 6.30 8.58 13.27
N ASN A 48 6.25 9.70 12.56
CA ASN A 48 5.88 9.72 11.13
C ASN A 48 6.90 9.02 10.22
N ASN A 49 8.16 8.87 10.67
CA ASN A 49 9.20 8.14 9.94
C ASN A 49 9.30 6.67 10.36
N THR A 50 8.83 6.33 11.56
CA THR A 50 8.93 4.99 12.18
C THR A 50 7.62 4.21 12.11
N ILE A 51 6.47 4.83 11.86
CA ILE A 51 5.17 4.16 11.75
C ILE A 51 4.70 4.18 10.30
N ARG A 52 4.37 3.01 9.75
CA ARG A 52 3.77 2.87 8.42
C ARG A 52 2.37 2.30 8.50
N ALA A 53 1.42 2.98 7.87
CA ALA A 53 0.09 2.44 7.65
C ALA A 53 0.06 1.64 6.34
N ILE A 54 -0.22 0.34 6.45
CA ILE A 54 -0.44 -0.57 5.31
C ILE A 54 -1.94 -0.84 5.23
N MET A 55 -2.52 -0.63 4.05
CA MET A 55 -3.92 -0.97 3.79
C MET A 55 -4.03 -2.48 3.61
N ILE A 56 -4.96 -3.09 4.34
CA ILE A 56 -5.33 -4.50 4.14
C ILE A 56 -6.59 -4.53 3.29
N TYR A 57 -6.50 -5.14 2.12
CA TYR A 57 -7.64 -5.27 1.23
C TYR A 57 -8.59 -6.37 1.74
N PRO A 58 -9.90 -6.12 1.77
CA PRO A 58 -10.87 -7.12 2.16
C PRO A 58 -11.06 -8.15 1.05
N VAL A 59 -11.52 -9.34 1.43
CA VAL A 59 -12.00 -10.30 0.44
C VAL A 59 -13.35 -9.81 -0.09
N ARG A 60 -13.46 -9.75 -1.42
CA ARG A 60 -14.65 -9.31 -2.13
C ARG A 60 -15.78 -10.35 -1.97
N GLY A 61 -17.03 -9.92 -1.88
CA GLY A 61 -18.17 -10.82 -1.74
C GLY A 61 -18.28 -11.82 -2.89
N LEU A 62 -18.73 -13.03 -2.61
CA LEU A 62 -18.95 -14.07 -3.62
C LEU A 62 -20.19 -13.74 -4.46
N ILE A 63 -20.22 -14.21 -5.71
CA ILE A 63 -21.46 -14.19 -6.50
C ILE A 63 -21.97 -15.63 -6.58
N LYS A 64 -23.21 -15.85 -6.17
CA LYS A 64 -23.86 -17.17 -6.11
C LYS A 64 -25.14 -17.18 -6.95
N ASP A 65 -25.46 -18.34 -7.49
CA ASP A 65 -26.71 -18.57 -8.21
C ASP A 65 -27.88 -18.81 -7.25
N ARG A 66 -29.08 -19.06 -7.79
CA ARG A 66 -30.30 -19.32 -7.02
C ARG A 66 -30.22 -20.58 -6.14
N ASN A 67 -29.35 -21.51 -6.49
CA ASN A 67 -29.11 -22.78 -5.80
C ASN A 67 -27.91 -22.69 -4.86
N GLN A 68 -27.40 -21.47 -4.59
CA GLN A 68 -26.22 -21.19 -3.78
C GLN A 68 -24.90 -21.72 -4.35
N ARG A 69 -24.87 -22.13 -5.63
CA ARG A 69 -23.64 -22.50 -6.31
C ARG A 69 -22.77 -21.25 -6.46
N ILE A 70 -21.52 -21.33 -6.04
CA ILE A 70 -20.56 -20.24 -6.21
C ILE A 70 -20.22 -20.12 -7.70
N LEU A 71 -20.51 -18.95 -8.24
CA LEU A 71 -20.23 -18.59 -9.64
C LEU A 71 -18.90 -17.86 -9.72
N VAL A 72 -18.75 -16.80 -8.91
CA VAL A 72 -17.55 -15.97 -8.87
C VAL A 72 -16.98 -16.02 -7.46
N GLU A 73 -15.73 -16.44 -7.37
CA GLU A 73 -15.00 -16.61 -6.12
C GLU A 73 -13.71 -15.80 -6.10
N ASN A 74 -13.04 -15.79 -4.95
CA ASN A 74 -11.71 -15.21 -4.81
C ASN A 74 -10.72 -16.32 -4.50
N ARG A 75 -9.65 -16.40 -5.27
CA ARG A 75 -8.53 -17.31 -5.03
C ARG A 75 -7.40 -16.54 -4.34
N PRO A 76 -6.68 -17.17 -3.39
CA PRO A 76 -5.49 -16.57 -2.80
C PRO A 76 -4.51 -16.15 -3.89
N ALA A 77 -3.95 -14.95 -3.76
CA ALA A 77 -2.94 -14.43 -4.66
C ALA A 77 -1.98 -13.53 -3.87
N PHE A 78 -0.87 -13.17 -4.50
CA PHE A 78 0.07 -12.20 -3.93
C PHE A 78 0.25 -11.03 -4.87
N SER A 79 0.46 -9.87 -4.29
CA SER A 79 0.70 -8.62 -5.02
C SER A 79 2.03 -8.03 -4.59
N VAL A 80 2.75 -7.44 -5.53
CA VAL A 80 4.01 -6.73 -5.25
C VAL A 80 3.74 -5.23 -5.23
N ALA A 81 4.15 -4.60 -4.14
CA ALA A 81 4.05 -3.18 -3.92
C ALA A 81 5.44 -2.56 -3.70
N VAL A 82 5.56 -1.28 -4.07
CA VAL A 82 6.79 -0.50 -3.83
C VAL A 82 6.47 0.70 -2.95
N ILE A 83 7.42 1.09 -2.11
CA ILE A 83 7.37 2.32 -1.32
C ILE A 83 8.09 3.41 -2.13
N PRO A 84 7.36 4.39 -2.71
CA PRO A 84 7.92 5.39 -3.62
C PRO A 84 9.13 6.16 -3.08
N LYS A 85 9.18 6.39 -1.76
CA LYS A 85 10.27 7.13 -1.11
C LYS A 85 11.52 6.30 -0.81
N THR A 86 11.41 4.97 -0.79
CA THR A 86 12.51 4.07 -0.39
C THR A 86 13.08 3.28 -1.58
N VAL A 87 12.23 3.00 -2.57
CA VAL A 87 12.62 2.18 -3.73
C VAL A 87 13.68 2.89 -4.58
N SER A 88 14.70 2.14 -4.99
CA SER A 88 15.77 2.64 -5.85
C SER A 88 15.42 2.54 -7.33
N ASP A 89 16.04 3.36 -8.19
CA ASP A 89 15.85 3.29 -9.64
C ASP A 89 16.28 1.94 -10.23
N SER A 90 17.34 1.30 -9.69
CA SER A 90 17.78 -0.03 -10.14
C SER A 90 16.74 -1.11 -9.81
N THR A 91 16.14 -1.05 -8.61
CA THR A 91 15.04 -1.93 -8.23
C THR A 91 13.83 -1.75 -9.14
N LEU A 92 13.48 -0.50 -9.48
CA LEU A 92 12.37 -0.24 -10.39
C LEU A 92 12.62 -0.78 -11.80
N ASN A 93 13.85 -0.66 -12.32
CA ASN A 93 14.21 -1.23 -13.61
C ASN A 93 14.09 -2.75 -13.60
N TYR A 94 14.57 -3.41 -12.53
CA TYR A 94 14.45 -4.86 -12.37
C TYR A 94 12.98 -5.30 -12.32
N LEU A 95 12.15 -4.66 -11.49
CA LEU A 95 10.72 -5.00 -11.38
C LEU A 95 9.97 -4.73 -12.69
N ALA A 96 10.29 -3.62 -13.38
CA ALA A 96 9.67 -3.31 -14.66
C ALA A 96 10.00 -4.37 -15.72
N ALA A 97 11.24 -4.83 -15.79
CA ALA A 97 11.63 -5.91 -16.70
C ALA A 97 10.98 -7.25 -16.32
N ARG A 98 10.88 -7.57 -15.02
CA ARG A 98 10.33 -8.84 -14.54
C ARG A 98 8.82 -8.97 -14.76
N PHE A 99 8.09 -7.86 -14.65
CA PHE A 99 6.62 -7.81 -14.78
C PHE A 99 6.13 -7.24 -16.12
N ASP A 100 7.04 -7.03 -17.09
CA ASP A 100 6.73 -6.44 -18.40
C ASP A 100 5.98 -5.08 -18.28
N LEU A 101 6.44 -4.23 -17.38
CA LEU A 101 5.84 -2.92 -17.11
C LEU A 101 6.57 -1.82 -17.87
N ASP A 102 5.81 -0.84 -18.37
CA ASP A 102 6.36 0.39 -18.93
C ASP A 102 7.01 1.23 -17.81
N LEU A 103 8.34 1.26 -17.81
CA LEU A 103 9.15 1.98 -16.84
C LEU A 103 8.79 3.47 -16.75
N THR A 104 8.44 4.11 -17.87
CA THR A 104 8.13 5.54 -17.91
C THR A 104 6.82 5.80 -17.18
N LYS A 105 5.80 4.99 -17.44
CA LYS A 105 4.51 5.04 -16.74
C LYS A 105 4.66 4.71 -15.26
N LEU A 106 5.47 3.71 -14.93
CA LEU A 106 5.73 3.33 -13.54
C LEU A 106 6.38 4.47 -12.76
N LYS A 107 7.44 5.08 -13.30
CA LYS A 107 8.10 6.24 -12.67
C LYS A 107 7.14 7.43 -12.52
N GLN A 108 6.27 7.67 -13.50
CA GLN A 108 5.24 8.71 -13.38
C GLN A 108 4.22 8.39 -12.28
N LYS A 109 3.76 7.14 -12.18
CA LYS A 109 2.84 6.66 -11.13
C LYS A 109 3.46 6.83 -9.73
N ILE A 110 4.75 6.52 -9.60
CA ILE A 110 5.52 6.67 -8.36
C ILE A 110 5.69 8.14 -7.98
N LYS A 111 6.07 9.01 -8.93
CA LYS A 111 6.19 10.46 -8.70
C LYS A 111 4.86 11.08 -8.25
N ARG A 112 3.74 10.66 -8.84
CA ARG A 112 2.41 11.16 -8.47
C ARG A 112 1.97 10.71 -7.07
N ASN A 113 2.36 9.51 -6.66
CA ASN A 113 2.01 8.93 -5.36
C ASN A 113 3.19 8.98 -4.37
N PHE A 114 4.06 9.99 -4.48
CA PHE A 114 5.28 10.06 -3.69
C PHE A 114 4.98 10.07 -2.19
N GLY A 115 5.70 9.22 -1.43
CA GLY A 115 5.51 9.07 0.00
C GLY A 115 5.89 7.69 0.52
N PHE A 116 5.47 7.40 1.75
CA PHE A 116 5.72 6.13 2.43
C PHE A 116 4.59 5.11 2.28
N ARG A 117 3.49 5.48 1.60
CA ARG A 117 2.38 4.55 1.35
C ARG A 117 2.80 3.55 0.26
N PRO A 118 2.62 2.24 0.50
CA PRO A 118 2.86 1.24 -0.54
C PRO A 118 1.97 1.48 -1.76
N LEU A 119 2.57 1.40 -2.94
CA LEU A 119 1.89 1.45 -4.23
C LEU A 119 2.00 0.08 -4.87
N VAL A 120 0.87 -0.59 -5.10
CA VAL A 120 0.83 -1.87 -5.80
C VAL A 120 1.20 -1.66 -7.27
N ILE A 121 2.16 -2.45 -7.75
CA ILE A 121 2.68 -2.38 -9.12
C ILE A 121 2.33 -3.63 -9.94
N ALA A 122 2.12 -4.76 -9.29
CA ALA A 122 1.74 -6.02 -9.91
C ALA A 122 0.78 -6.76 -8.97
N HIS A 123 -0.29 -7.32 -9.55
CA HIS A 123 -1.22 -8.21 -8.88
C HIS A 123 -1.04 -9.63 -9.43
N ASP A 124 -1.43 -10.64 -8.64
CA ASP A 124 -1.38 -12.04 -9.06
C ASP A 124 0.01 -12.50 -9.50
N VAL A 125 0.98 -12.27 -8.62
CA VAL A 125 2.38 -12.59 -8.86
C VAL A 125 2.61 -14.10 -8.69
N PRO A 126 3.27 -14.77 -9.66
CA PRO A 126 3.63 -16.18 -9.53
C PRO A 126 4.49 -16.47 -8.29
N ASP A 127 4.27 -17.63 -7.66
CA ASP A 127 4.96 -18.04 -6.44
C ASP A 127 6.50 -18.02 -6.59
N GLU A 128 7.01 -18.37 -7.77
CA GLU A 128 8.45 -18.34 -8.09
C GLU A 128 9.05 -16.94 -7.89
N ILE A 129 8.34 -15.90 -8.34
CA ILE A 129 8.77 -14.50 -8.20
C ILE A 129 8.60 -14.04 -6.76
N LEU A 130 7.52 -14.46 -6.10
CA LEU A 130 7.28 -14.15 -4.70
C LEU A 130 8.43 -14.67 -3.81
N ILE A 131 8.81 -15.93 -4.01
CA ILE A 131 9.89 -16.58 -3.26
C ILE A 131 11.20 -15.85 -3.52
N GLU A 132 11.52 -15.54 -4.79
CA GLU A 132 12.74 -14.80 -5.14
C GLU A 132 12.81 -13.44 -4.41
N LEU A 133 11.70 -12.69 -4.39
CA LEU A 133 11.64 -11.38 -3.73
C LEU A 133 11.73 -11.47 -2.20
N GLU A 134 11.12 -12.49 -1.59
CA GLU A 134 11.21 -12.69 -0.13
C GLU A 134 12.58 -13.20 0.31
N GLU A 135 13.22 -14.10 -0.44
CA GLU A 135 14.59 -14.56 -0.15
C GLU A 135 15.60 -13.42 -0.25
N ARG A 136 15.41 -12.52 -1.22
CA ARG A 136 16.31 -11.39 -1.49
C ARG A 136 15.76 -10.06 -0.97
N LYS A 137 14.90 -10.10 0.05
CA LYS A 137 14.25 -8.90 0.61
C LYS A 137 15.21 -7.79 1.03
N LEU A 138 16.42 -8.16 1.45
CA LEU A 138 17.49 -7.22 1.81
C LEU A 138 18.07 -6.47 0.60
N ASP A 139 18.05 -7.08 -0.59
CA ASP A 139 18.53 -6.48 -1.85
C ASP A 139 17.51 -5.50 -2.44
N PHE A 140 16.24 -5.61 -2.03
CA PHE A 140 15.11 -4.87 -2.59
C PHE A 140 14.45 -3.95 -1.54
N PRO A 141 15.19 -2.95 -1.00
CA PRO A 141 14.63 -2.04 -0.01
C PRO A 141 13.43 -1.28 -0.58
N GLY A 142 12.33 -1.29 0.16
CA GLY A 142 11.08 -0.65 -0.24
C GLY A 142 10.19 -1.50 -1.14
N VAL A 143 10.54 -2.75 -1.44
CA VAL A 143 9.62 -3.72 -2.07
C VAL A 143 8.90 -4.51 -0.98
N LEU A 144 7.59 -4.63 -1.13
CA LEU A 144 6.71 -5.34 -0.21
C LEU A 144 5.89 -6.37 -0.99
N THR A 145 5.73 -7.55 -0.41
CA THR A 145 4.74 -8.53 -0.86
C THR A 145 3.50 -8.40 0.00
N LEU A 146 2.34 -8.38 -0.63
CA LEU A 146 1.05 -8.21 0.03
C LEU A 146 0.19 -9.43 -0.28
N VAL A 147 -0.46 -9.96 0.75
CA VAL A 147 -1.52 -10.96 0.57
C VAL A 147 -2.69 -10.27 -0.13
N ASP A 148 -3.13 -10.84 -1.25
CA ASP A 148 -4.20 -10.33 -2.08
C ASP A 148 -5.13 -11.49 -2.50
N SER A 149 -6.12 -11.21 -3.33
CA SER A 149 -6.97 -12.25 -3.91
C SER A 149 -7.28 -11.96 -5.37
N LYS A 150 -7.27 -13.01 -6.19
CA LYS A 150 -7.64 -12.94 -7.60
C LYS A 150 -9.09 -13.38 -7.78
N ARG A 151 -9.86 -12.58 -8.49
CA ARG A 151 -11.23 -12.93 -8.87
C ARG A 151 -11.23 -14.06 -9.89
N TYR A 152 -11.91 -15.17 -9.57
CA TYR A 152 -12.06 -16.31 -10.45
C TYR A 152 -13.50 -16.44 -10.93
N TYR A 153 -13.67 -16.55 -12.24
CA TYR A 153 -14.96 -16.64 -12.93
C TYR A 153 -15.17 -18.06 -13.45
N PRO A 154 -16.42 -18.53 -13.55
CA PRO A 154 -16.70 -19.91 -13.87
C PRO A 154 -16.44 -20.16 -15.36
N PRO A 155 -15.69 -21.21 -15.74
CA PRO A 155 -15.30 -21.44 -17.14
C PRO A 155 -16.48 -21.83 -18.04
N GLY A 156 -17.56 -22.39 -17.46
CA GLY A 156 -18.73 -22.87 -18.21
C GLY A 156 -19.76 -21.79 -18.59
N VAL A 157 -19.60 -20.55 -18.12
CA VAL A 157 -20.44 -19.42 -18.54
C VAL A 157 -19.58 -18.47 -19.36
N ARG A 158 -19.83 -18.46 -20.68
CA ARG A 158 -19.13 -17.64 -21.68
C ARG A 158 -19.82 -16.29 -21.88
N SER A 159 -20.51 -15.81 -20.85
CA SER A 159 -21.23 -14.55 -20.83
C SER A 159 -20.55 -13.51 -19.92
N PRO A 160 -19.38 -12.95 -20.33
CA PRO A 160 -18.68 -11.93 -19.55
C PRO A 160 -19.50 -10.67 -19.33
N HIS A 161 -20.54 -10.43 -20.14
CA HIS A 161 -21.45 -9.30 -19.99
C HIS A 161 -22.29 -9.36 -18.70
N ILE A 162 -22.54 -10.56 -18.17
CA ILE A 162 -23.36 -10.75 -16.97
C ILE A 162 -22.52 -10.40 -15.74
N PHE A 163 -21.50 -11.21 -15.44
CA PHE A 163 -20.68 -11.00 -14.25
C PHE A 163 -19.84 -9.74 -14.38
N GLY A 164 -19.29 -9.51 -15.57
CA GLY A 164 -18.31 -8.47 -15.80
C GLY A 164 -16.91 -8.85 -15.35
N ASN A 165 -16.06 -7.84 -15.26
CA ASN A 165 -14.69 -7.95 -14.80
C ASN A 165 -14.31 -6.82 -13.85
N ILE A 166 -13.18 -7.00 -13.18
CA ILE A 166 -12.54 -5.98 -12.35
C ILE A 166 -11.29 -5.44 -13.05
N GLY A 167 -10.88 -4.23 -12.69
CA GLY A 167 -9.64 -3.64 -13.16
C GLY A 167 -9.22 -2.45 -12.31
N GLU A 168 -7.98 -1.96 -12.49
CA GLU A 168 -7.47 -0.83 -11.72
C GLU A 168 -8.35 0.41 -11.91
N VAL A 169 -8.63 1.13 -10.83
CA VAL A 169 -9.44 2.34 -10.85
C VAL A 169 -8.79 3.44 -11.70
N SER A 170 -9.57 4.01 -12.60
CA SER A 170 -9.19 5.17 -13.41
C SER A 170 -9.27 6.47 -12.61
N GLN A 171 -8.65 7.53 -13.13
CA GLN A 171 -8.74 8.85 -12.50
C GLN A 171 -10.17 9.38 -12.49
N VAL A 172 -10.96 9.09 -13.53
CA VAL A 172 -12.37 9.51 -13.62
C VAL A 172 -13.20 8.82 -12.54
N GLU A 173 -13.03 7.51 -12.35
CA GLU A 173 -13.75 6.77 -11.30
C GLU A 173 -13.40 7.28 -9.90
N GLN A 174 -12.14 7.65 -9.64
CA GLN A 174 -11.72 8.26 -8.37
C GLN A 174 -12.37 9.63 -8.12
N LEU A 175 -12.57 10.43 -9.17
CA LEU A 175 -13.25 11.72 -9.06
C LEU A 175 -14.74 11.55 -8.77
N VAL A 176 -15.38 10.53 -9.35
CA VAL A 176 -16.80 10.22 -9.14
C VAL A 176 -17.04 9.62 -7.75
N ASN A 177 -16.15 8.73 -7.30
CA ASN A 177 -16.28 8.07 -6.02
C ASN A 177 -14.99 8.19 -5.18
N PRO A 178 -14.97 9.10 -4.18
CA PRO A 178 -13.80 9.35 -3.34
C PRO A 178 -13.34 8.16 -2.48
N VAL A 179 -14.18 7.12 -2.34
CA VAL A 179 -13.84 5.87 -1.66
C VAL A 179 -12.74 5.13 -2.41
N TYR A 180 -12.68 5.26 -3.74
CA TYR A 180 -11.64 4.62 -4.52
C TYR A 180 -10.30 5.31 -4.36
N LYS A 181 -9.24 4.51 -4.22
CA LYS A 181 -7.86 4.97 -4.16
C LYS A 181 -7.05 4.40 -5.33
N ALA A 182 -6.02 5.12 -5.77
CA ALA A 182 -5.14 4.64 -6.82
C ALA A 182 -4.56 3.25 -6.45
N GLY A 183 -4.56 2.32 -7.40
CA GLY A 183 -4.21 0.91 -7.16
C GLY A 183 -5.38 0.01 -6.76
N ASP A 184 -6.57 0.55 -6.48
CA ASP A 184 -7.75 -0.28 -6.20
C ASP A 184 -8.24 -1.01 -7.44
N LEU A 185 -8.60 -2.29 -7.27
CA LEU A 185 -9.42 -3.00 -8.25
C LEU A 185 -10.89 -2.68 -8.02
N VAL A 186 -11.57 -2.24 -9.09
CA VAL A 186 -12.99 -1.89 -9.12
C VAL A 186 -13.69 -2.61 -10.26
N GLY A 187 -14.97 -2.90 -10.10
CA GLY A 187 -15.80 -3.48 -11.15
C GLY A 187 -15.96 -2.55 -12.36
N LYS A 188 -15.70 -3.06 -13.57
CA LYS A 188 -15.66 -2.27 -14.81
C LYS A 188 -16.91 -2.40 -15.67
N ASN A 189 -17.62 -3.51 -15.56
CA ASN A 189 -18.86 -3.79 -16.27
C ASN A 189 -19.67 -4.87 -15.52
N GLY A 190 -20.83 -5.24 -16.05
CA GLY A 190 -21.69 -6.29 -15.52
C GLY A 190 -22.11 -6.06 -14.06
N LEU A 191 -22.35 -7.17 -13.36
CA LEU A 191 -22.65 -7.21 -11.94
C LEU A 191 -21.51 -6.62 -11.09
N GLU A 192 -20.26 -6.88 -11.47
CA GLU A 192 -19.08 -6.39 -10.74
C GLU A 192 -19.09 -4.85 -10.62
N LYS A 193 -19.46 -4.13 -11.69
CA LYS A 193 -19.58 -2.66 -11.64
C LYS A 193 -20.80 -2.21 -10.86
N ASN A 194 -21.97 -2.80 -11.16
CA ASN A 194 -23.24 -2.36 -10.58
C ASN A 194 -23.30 -2.56 -9.07
N TYR A 195 -22.65 -3.62 -8.56
CA TYR A 195 -22.61 -3.97 -7.15
C TYR A 195 -21.22 -3.78 -6.53
N ASP A 196 -20.31 -3.01 -7.13
CA ASP A 196 -18.94 -2.85 -6.63
C ASP A 196 -18.90 -2.41 -5.16
N LEU A 197 -19.72 -1.42 -4.79
CA LEU A 197 -19.79 -0.89 -3.43
C LEU A 197 -20.25 -1.94 -2.39
N VAL A 198 -21.08 -2.89 -2.81
CA VAL A 198 -21.59 -3.97 -1.95
C VAL A 198 -20.58 -5.11 -1.87
N LEU A 199 -19.99 -5.47 -3.01
CA LEU A 199 -19.05 -6.58 -3.15
C LEU A 199 -17.67 -6.25 -2.56
N ARG A 200 -17.20 -5.01 -2.63
CA ARG A 200 -15.79 -4.68 -2.33
C ARG A 200 -15.41 -4.71 -0.86
N GLY A 201 -16.37 -4.72 0.07
CA GLY A 201 -16.09 -4.66 1.50
C GLY A 201 -15.42 -3.35 1.94
N THR A 202 -14.88 -3.34 3.16
CA THR A 202 -14.19 -2.18 3.74
C THR A 202 -12.74 -2.51 4.04
N LYS A 203 -11.82 -1.64 3.61
CA LYS A 203 -10.38 -1.82 3.85
C LYS A 203 -10.05 -1.72 5.33
N GLY A 204 -9.18 -2.62 5.77
CA GLY A 204 -8.51 -2.52 7.06
C GLY A 204 -7.26 -1.65 6.97
N VAL A 205 -6.67 -1.37 8.12
CA VAL A 205 -5.37 -0.72 8.22
C VAL A 205 -4.53 -1.42 9.28
N ARG A 206 -3.27 -1.70 8.95
CA ARG A 206 -2.27 -2.20 9.88
C ARG A 206 -1.15 -1.19 10.02
N TYR A 207 -0.81 -0.84 11.25
CA TYR A 207 0.27 0.07 11.57
C TYR A 207 1.51 -0.73 11.93
N LEU A 208 2.52 -0.70 11.08
CA LEU A 208 3.80 -1.34 11.30
C LEU A 208 4.84 -0.35 11.82
N LYS A 209 5.68 -0.81 12.73
CA LYS A 209 6.89 -0.11 13.13
C LYS A 209 8.00 -0.45 12.15
N VAL A 210 8.73 0.55 11.69
CA VAL A 210 9.85 0.39 10.77
C VAL A 210 11.11 1.08 11.26
N ASP A 211 12.27 0.51 10.92
CA ASP A 211 13.56 1.15 11.17
C ASP A 211 13.90 2.23 10.13
N ALA A 212 15.04 2.90 10.31
CA ALA A 212 15.52 3.94 9.38
C ALA A 212 15.83 3.40 7.97
N ASN A 213 16.10 2.10 7.84
CA ASN A 213 16.31 1.41 6.57
C ASN A 213 15.00 0.89 5.97
N GLY A 214 13.87 1.07 6.66
CA GLY A 214 12.55 0.67 6.25
C GLY A 214 12.20 -0.79 6.50
N ARG A 215 12.93 -1.49 7.36
CA ARG A 215 12.64 -2.87 7.77
C ARG A 215 11.46 -2.89 8.71
N GLU A 216 10.57 -3.85 8.54
CA GLU A 216 9.43 -4.06 9.43
C GLU A 216 9.89 -4.70 10.73
N LEU A 217 9.62 -4.02 11.85
CA LEU A 217 9.91 -4.48 13.20
C LEU A 217 8.68 -5.12 13.88
N GLY A 218 7.59 -5.28 13.13
CA GLY A 218 6.30 -5.78 13.61
C GLY A 218 5.24 -4.69 13.75
N ASP A 219 4.15 -5.02 14.44
CA ASP A 219 3.05 -4.08 14.71
C ASP A 219 3.52 -2.95 15.64
N TYR A 220 3.14 -1.71 15.29
CA TYR A 220 3.38 -0.54 16.13
C TYR A 220 2.47 -0.54 17.36
N ASP A 221 1.18 -0.76 17.14
CA ASP A 221 0.13 -0.78 18.16
C ASP A 221 -1.01 -1.68 17.65
N PRO A 222 -1.11 -2.94 18.12
CA PRO A 222 -2.13 -3.88 17.66
C PRO A 222 -3.57 -3.37 17.82
N ASP A 223 -3.84 -2.55 18.84
CA ASP A 223 -5.19 -2.04 19.12
C ASP A 223 -5.62 -0.95 18.13
N ARG A 224 -4.65 -0.32 17.44
CA ARG A 224 -4.94 0.62 16.35
C ARG A 224 -5.16 -0.07 15.01
N ASN A 225 -4.83 -1.35 14.90
CA ASN A 225 -5.06 -2.09 13.67
C ASN A 225 -6.57 -2.31 13.48
N LEU A 226 -7.08 -1.92 12.32
CA LEU A 226 -8.46 -2.20 11.95
C LEU A 226 -8.47 -3.38 10.97
N PRO A 227 -9.11 -4.51 11.31
CA PRO A 227 -9.23 -5.62 10.37
C PRO A 227 -10.08 -5.21 9.16
N PRO A 228 -9.82 -5.76 7.97
CA PRO A 228 -10.69 -5.56 6.83
C PRO A 228 -12.06 -6.19 7.07
N ILE A 229 -13.10 -5.58 6.53
CA ILE A 229 -14.47 -6.12 6.57
C ILE A 229 -14.77 -6.74 5.21
N HIS A 230 -15.09 -8.03 5.21
CA HIS A 230 -15.48 -8.77 4.02
C HIS A 230 -16.64 -8.10 3.29
N GLY A 231 -16.60 -8.16 1.95
CA GLY A 231 -17.71 -7.71 1.13
C GLY A 231 -18.92 -8.62 1.24
N ASN A 232 -20.10 -8.07 0.95
CA ASN A 232 -21.34 -8.83 1.00
C ASN A 232 -21.46 -9.73 -0.23
N ASP A 233 -21.89 -10.98 -0.01
CA ASP A 233 -22.21 -11.90 -1.10
C ASP A 233 -23.44 -11.45 -1.88
N LEU A 234 -23.42 -11.66 -3.20
CA LEU A 234 -24.53 -11.41 -4.10
C LEU A 234 -25.20 -12.74 -4.46
N TYR A 235 -26.51 -12.83 -4.20
CA TYR A 235 -27.34 -13.98 -4.57
C TYR A 235 -28.18 -13.62 -5.79
N LEU A 236 -28.01 -14.37 -6.87
CA LEU A 236 -28.72 -14.18 -8.12
C LEU A 236 -29.94 -15.09 -8.20
N TYR A 237 -30.97 -14.66 -8.94
CA TYR A 237 -32.08 -15.52 -9.34
C TYR A 237 -31.75 -16.42 -10.55
N MET A 238 -30.60 -16.19 -11.18
CA MET A 238 -30.08 -16.98 -12.28
C MET A 238 -29.80 -18.42 -11.84
N ASP A 239 -30.01 -19.36 -12.76
CA ASP A 239 -29.58 -20.74 -12.63
C ASP A 239 -28.34 -20.97 -13.52
N TYR A 240 -27.27 -21.50 -12.93
CA TYR A 240 -26.03 -21.75 -13.66
C TYR A 240 -26.19 -22.73 -14.81
N GLU A 241 -26.91 -23.82 -14.61
CA GLU A 241 -27.04 -24.89 -15.60
C GLU A 241 -27.86 -24.43 -16.79
N LEU A 242 -28.95 -23.71 -16.53
CA LEU A 242 -29.75 -23.08 -17.58
C LEU A 242 -28.93 -22.05 -18.36
N GLN A 243 -28.16 -21.20 -17.67
CA GLN A 243 -27.33 -20.20 -18.34
C GLN A 243 -26.22 -20.84 -19.18
N SER A 244 -25.54 -21.86 -18.65
CA SER A 244 -24.48 -22.58 -19.36
C SER A 244 -25.03 -23.31 -20.58
N PHE A 245 -26.23 -23.90 -20.47
CA PHE A 245 -26.94 -24.48 -21.59
C PHE A 245 -27.30 -23.43 -22.64
N ALA A 246 -27.86 -22.29 -22.23
CA ALA A 246 -28.17 -21.19 -23.14
C ALA A 246 -26.91 -20.71 -23.89
N ASP A 247 -25.80 -20.48 -23.18
CA ASP A 247 -24.52 -20.08 -23.79
C ASP A 247 -24.05 -21.11 -24.84
N SER A 248 -24.23 -22.41 -24.58
CA SER A 248 -23.86 -23.48 -25.54
C SER A 248 -24.67 -23.43 -26.85
N LEU A 249 -25.93 -22.97 -26.80
CA LEU A 249 -26.77 -22.84 -28.00
C LEU A 249 -26.33 -21.69 -28.91
N PHE A 250 -25.63 -20.71 -28.34
CA PHE A 250 -25.11 -19.53 -29.02
C PHE A 250 -23.64 -19.67 -29.47
N GLU A 251 -23.04 -20.86 -29.39
CA GLU A 251 -21.72 -21.09 -29.98
C GLU A 251 -21.75 -20.73 -31.48
N ASP A 252 -20.83 -19.85 -31.89
CA ASP A 252 -20.73 -19.24 -33.23
C ASP A 252 -21.96 -18.45 -33.73
N LYS A 253 -22.88 -18.07 -32.83
CA LYS A 253 -24.07 -17.28 -33.16
C LYS A 253 -24.06 -15.96 -32.40
N ARG A 254 -24.63 -14.93 -33.01
CA ARG A 254 -24.92 -13.65 -32.36
C ARG A 254 -26.40 -13.58 -32.04
N GLY A 255 -26.73 -13.25 -30.80
CA GLY A 255 -28.11 -13.06 -30.37
C GLY A 255 -28.19 -12.70 -28.90
N ALA A 256 -29.40 -12.59 -28.39
CA ALA A 256 -29.69 -12.37 -26.98
C ALA A 256 -30.83 -13.29 -26.56
N LEU A 257 -30.74 -13.81 -25.34
CA LEU A 257 -31.76 -14.64 -24.71
C LEU A 257 -31.97 -14.13 -23.28
N VAL A 258 -33.24 -14.03 -22.88
CA VAL A 258 -33.65 -13.69 -21.52
C VAL A 258 -34.74 -14.70 -21.15
N ALA A 259 -34.58 -15.36 -20.00
CA ALA A 259 -35.47 -16.40 -19.50
C ALA A 259 -35.63 -16.25 -17.98
#